data_AF-A0A8B7DI36-F1
#
_entry.id   AF-A0A8B7DI36-F1
#
_cell.length_a   1.000
_cell.length_b   1.000
_cell.length_c   1.000
_cell.angle_alpha   90.00
_cell.angle_beta   90.00
_cell.angle_gamma   90.00
#
_symmetry.space_group_name_H-M   'P 1'
#
loop_
_entity.id
_entity.type
_entity.pdbx_description
1 polymer ?
#
loop_
_entity_poly.entity_id
_entity_poly.type
_entity_poly.pdbx_seq_one_letter_code
_entity_poly.pdbx_strand_id
1 'polypeptide(L)'
;MGAFVQSEYPVILSFENHCSPEQQIVMAQHLKEKLGKMLFDGDVDLNQTKLPSPETLKGKIFIKAKKIQNTEVTDDDASETSLKNRQSKTKQKINVAKEFSNIINYVESITFKSLDEGLATQKYFQNVSLGEKKLLQLGRDEPKKLIEYSNKFLVRTYPKGSRIDSSNYNPTKGWVYGCQIGTTIR
;
A
#
# COMPACT_ATOMS: atom_id res chain seq x y z
N MET A 1 15.65 -19.38 -5.88
CA MET A 1 14.19 -19.16 -6.09
C MET A 1 13.47 -19.69 -4.87
N GLY A 2 12.90 -18.83 -4.01
CA GLY A 2 12.29 -19.25 -2.74
C GLY A 2 10.82 -18.82 -2.55
N ALA A 3 10.28 -17.99 -3.44
CA ALA A 3 8.99 -17.33 -3.23
C ALA A 3 7.81 -18.29 -3.12
N PHE A 4 7.83 -19.42 -3.85
CA PHE A 4 6.70 -20.35 -3.95
C PHE A 4 7.00 -21.77 -3.48
N VAL A 5 8.06 -21.96 -2.68
CA VAL A 5 8.46 -23.30 -2.21
C VAL A 5 7.47 -23.84 -1.18
N GLN A 6 7.03 -22.98 -0.25
CA GLN A 6 6.14 -23.38 0.85
C GLN A 6 4.65 -23.14 0.54
N SER A 7 4.37 -22.25 -0.42
CA SER A 7 3.01 -21.84 -0.79
C SER A 7 3.00 -21.34 -2.22
N GLU A 8 2.04 -21.80 -3.02
CA GLU A 8 1.87 -21.36 -4.40
C GLU A 8 1.12 -20.03 -4.51
N TYR A 9 0.53 -19.55 -3.41
CA TYR A 9 -0.31 -18.35 -3.39
C TYR A 9 0.48 -17.05 -3.67
N PRO A 10 -0.20 -15.99 -4.16
CA PRO A 10 0.47 -14.78 -4.61
C PRO A 10 1.29 -14.10 -3.51
N VAL A 11 2.41 -13.50 -3.92
CA VAL A 11 3.29 -12.72 -3.07
C VAL A 11 3.14 -11.23 -3.39
N ILE A 12 3.02 -10.39 -2.37
CA ILE A 12 3.02 -8.93 -2.53
C ILE A 12 4.35 -8.40 -1.99
N LEU A 13 5.15 -7.77 -2.86
CA LEU A 13 6.35 -7.04 -2.48
C LEU A 13 6.00 -5.57 -2.25
N SER A 14 6.04 -5.12 -1.00
CA SER A 14 5.75 -3.74 -0.63
C SER A 14 7.02 -2.89 -0.66
N PHE A 15 7.10 -1.93 -1.57
CA PHE A 15 8.26 -1.03 -1.71
C PHE A 15 8.04 0.29 -0.98
N GLU A 16 9.04 0.70 -0.22
CA GLU A 16 9.20 2.07 0.26
C GLU A 16 10.31 2.72 -0.56
N ASN A 17 9.91 3.43 -1.62
CA ASN A 17 10.82 3.88 -2.66
C ASN A 17 11.30 5.32 -2.37
N HIS A 18 12.60 5.45 -2.12
CA HIS A 18 13.31 6.73 -1.93
C HIS A 18 14.41 6.93 -2.99
N CYS A 19 14.37 6.17 -4.09
CA CYS A 19 15.36 6.20 -5.16
C CYS A 19 15.10 7.34 -6.16
N SER A 20 16.16 7.82 -6.81
CA SER A 20 16.01 8.77 -7.93
C SER A 20 15.26 8.14 -9.11
N PRO A 21 14.65 8.92 -10.02
CA PRO A 21 13.97 8.38 -11.20
C PRO A 21 14.84 7.40 -12.02
N GLU A 22 16.13 7.71 -12.20
CA GLU A 22 17.08 6.86 -12.93
C GLU A 22 17.28 5.52 -12.22
N GLN A 23 17.43 5.55 -10.89
CA GLN A 23 17.53 4.34 -10.07
C GLN A 23 16.22 3.54 -10.05
N GLN A 24 15.06 4.20 -10.14
CA GLN A 24 13.77 3.52 -10.25
C GLN A 24 13.61 2.77 -11.58
N ILE A 25 14.16 3.30 -12.67
CA ILE A 25 14.23 2.60 -13.96
C ILE A 25 15.07 1.33 -13.83
N VAL A 26 16.25 1.43 -13.23
CA VAL A 26 17.14 0.27 -12.96
C VAL A 26 16.45 -0.74 -12.06
N MET A 27 15.77 -0.29 -11.00
CA MET A 27 14.98 -1.16 -10.13
C MET A 27 13.87 -1.90 -10.90
N ALA A 28 13.14 -1.21 -11.78
CA ALA A 28 12.11 -1.83 -12.61
C ALA A 28 12.70 -2.89 -13.57
N GLN A 29 13.87 -2.62 -14.16
CA GLN A 29 14.59 -3.58 -15.00
C GLN A 29 14.99 -4.82 -14.20
N HIS A 30 15.59 -4.66 -13.02
CA HIS A 30 15.95 -5.78 -12.16
C HIS A 30 14.74 -6.60 -11.71
N LEU A 31 13.62 -5.96 -11.37
CA LEU A 31 12.40 -6.68 -11.02
C LEU A 31 11.89 -7.53 -12.19
N LYS A 32 11.85 -6.97 -13.40
CA LYS A 32 11.45 -7.72 -14.59
C LYS A 32 12.41 -8.88 -14.90
N GLU A 33 13.71 -8.62 -14.85
CA GLU A 33 14.75 -9.62 -15.15
C GLU A 33 14.76 -10.77 -14.13
N LYS A 34 14.75 -10.46 -12.83
CA LYS A 34 14.92 -11.46 -11.77
C LYS A 34 13.63 -12.21 -11.44
N LEU A 35 12.49 -11.54 -11.51
CA LEU A 35 11.20 -12.19 -11.24
C LEU A 35 10.61 -12.83 -12.50
N GLY A 36 10.93 -12.33 -13.69
CA GLY A 36 10.50 -12.88 -14.97
C GLY A 36 8.99 -13.13 -15.00
N LYS A 37 8.61 -14.36 -15.34
CA LYS A 37 7.19 -14.79 -15.46
C LYS A 37 6.41 -14.77 -14.14
N MET A 38 7.10 -14.72 -13.00
CA MET A 38 6.45 -14.61 -11.69
C MET A 38 5.94 -13.19 -11.45
N LEU A 39 6.60 -12.15 -11.99
CA LEU A 39 6.07 -10.80 -11.90
C LEU A 39 4.75 -10.73 -12.65
N PHE A 40 3.73 -10.15 -12.01
CA PHE A 40 2.50 -9.82 -12.70
C PHE A 40 2.71 -8.57 -13.55
N ASP A 41 2.48 -8.70 -14.86
CA ASP A 41 2.69 -7.66 -15.88
C ASP A 41 1.43 -7.37 -16.71
N GLY A 42 0.29 -8.00 -16.36
CA GLY A 42 -0.99 -7.78 -17.04
C GLY A 42 -1.67 -6.48 -16.61
N ASP A 43 -2.65 -6.04 -17.39
CA ASP A 43 -3.45 -4.87 -17.05
C ASP A 43 -4.49 -5.17 -15.95
N VAL A 44 -4.89 -4.11 -15.25
CA VAL A 44 -6.00 -4.16 -14.30
C VAL A 44 -7.30 -4.14 -15.08
N ASP A 45 -8.19 -5.10 -14.83
CA ASP A 45 -9.51 -5.13 -15.48
C ASP A 45 -10.42 -4.04 -14.92
N LEU A 46 -10.59 -2.95 -15.66
CA LEU A 46 -11.38 -1.81 -15.21
C LEU A 46 -12.89 -2.10 -15.14
N ASN A 47 -13.36 -3.21 -15.70
CA ASN A 47 -14.77 -3.61 -15.64
C ASN A 47 -15.09 -4.39 -14.35
N GLN A 48 -14.07 -4.82 -13.60
CA GLN A 48 -14.27 -5.50 -12.33
C GLN A 48 -14.45 -4.51 -11.18
N THR A 49 -15.06 -5.00 -10.10
CA THR A 49 -15.31 -4.23 -8.87
C THR A 49 -14.62 -4.82 -7.66
N LYS A 50 -13.92 -5.95 -7.83
CA LYS A 50 -13.27 -6.72 -6.76
C LYS A 50 -11.96 -7.30 -7.28
N LEU A 51 -11.04 -7.57 -6.36
CA LEU A 51 -9.79 -8.24 -6.67
C LEU A 51 -10.02 -9.69 -7.14
N PRO A 52 -9.17 -10.22 -8.04
CA PRO A 52 -9.17 -11.63 -8.36
C PRO A 52 -8.90 -12.50 -7.12
N SER A 53 -9.34 -13.76 -7.16
CA SER A 53 -9.10 -14.67 -6.03
C SER A 53 -7.62 -15.05 -5.93
N PRO A 54 -7.12 -15.38 -4.73
CA PRO A 54 -5.75 -15.88 -4.58
C PRO A 54 -5.44 -17.10 -5.46
N GLU A 55 -6.44 -17.93 -5.74
CA GLU A 55 -6.32 -19.13 -6.56
C GLU A 55 -5.96 -18.81 -8.02
N THR A 56 -6.60 -17.79 -8.61
CA THR A 56 -6.29 -17.37 -9.99
C THR A 56 -4.95 -16.64 -10.10
N LEU A 57 -4.36 -16.25 -8.98
CA LEU A 57 -3.11 -15.49 -8.89
C LEU A 57 -1.92 -16.33 -8.39
N LYS A 58 -2.05 -17.66 -8.35
CA LYS A 58 -0.96 -18.55 -7.95
C LYS A 58 0.31 -18.33 -8.78
N GLY A 59 1.46 -18.39 -8.13
CA GLY A 59 2.78 -18.18 -8.74
C GLY A 59 3.07 -16.74 -9.16
N LYS A 60 2.20 -15.77 -8.82
CA LYS A 60 2.38 -14.36 -9.18
C LYS A 60 2.90 -13.50 -8.03
N ILE A 61 3.74 -12.55 -8.40
CA ILE A 61 4.35 -11.56 -7.53
C ILE A 61 3.85 -10.18 -7.97
N PHE A 62 3.32 -9.42 -7.01
CA PHE A 62 2.79 -8.08 -7.23
C PHE A 62 3.66 -7.03 -6.55
N ILE A 63 3.85 -5.89 -7.21
CA ILE A 63 4.59 -4.76 -6.66
C ILE A 63 3.60 -3.77 -6.06
N LYS A 64 3.60 -3.68 -4.72
CA LYS A 64 2.83 -2.69 -3.97
C LYS A 64 3.67 -1.44 -3.78
N ALA A 65 3.31 -0.37 -4.47
CA ALA A 65 3.94 0.94 -4.38
C ALA A 65 2.99 2.06 -4.84
N LYS A 66 3.40 3.32 -4.70
CA LYS A 66 2.68 4.46 -5.28
C LYS A 66 2.98 4.55 -6.78
N LYS A 67 1.96 4.86 -7.58
CA LYS A 67 2.08 5.16 -9.03
C LYS A 67 2.34 6.65 -9.28
N ILE A 68 2.71 6.97 -10.52
CA ILE A 68 2.77 8.36 -11.00
C ILE A 68 1.40 9.01 -10.79
N GLN A 69 1.38 10.11 -10.04
CA GLN A 69 0.21 10.97 -9.94
C GLN A 69 0.28 12.00 -11.07
N ASN A 70 -0.48 11.76 -12.15
CA ASN A 70 -0.81 12.82 -13.10
C ASN A 70 -1.90 13.67 -12.44
N THR A 71 -1.50 14.61 -11.58
CA THR A 71 -2.46 15.55 -10.99
C THR A 71 -1.86 16.94 -11.10
N GLU A 72 -2.51 17.77 -11.91
CA GLU A 72 -2.43 19.21 -11.84
C GLU A 72 -2.67 19.62 -10.38
N VAL A 73 -1.80 20.50 -9.89
CA VAL A 73 -1.75 20.96 -8.52
C VAL A 73 -3.06 21.66 -8.19
N THR A 74 -3.85 21.10 -7.28
CA THR A 74 -4.72 21.88 -6.41
C THR A 74 -4.08 21.80 -5.03
N ASP A 75 -3.44 22.91 -4.65
CA ASP A 75 -2.99 23.16 -3.29
C ASP A 75 -4.25 23.26 -2.42
N ASP A 76 -4.54 22.23 -1.63
CA ASP A 76 -5.45 22.35 -0.49
C ASP A 76 -4.93 21.53 0.69
N ASP A 77 -4.14 22.27 1.45
CA ASP A 77 -4.15 22.44 2.90
C ASP A 77 -3.56 21.38 3.85
N ALA A 78 -2.75 21.95 4.73
CA ALA A 78 -2.04 21.35 5.83
C ALA A 78 -2.91 21.44 7.09
N SER A 79 -3.09 20.31 7.79
CA SER A 79 -3.54 20.32 9.18
C SER A 79 -2.53 19.59 10.07
N GLU A 80 -1.52 20.33 10.51
CA GLU A 80 -0.72 19.96 11.69
C GLU A 80 -0.80 21.09 12.73
N THR A 81 -1.70 20.94 13.70
CA THR A 81 -1.60 21.65 14.96
C THR A 81 -0.59 20.93 15.85
N SER A 82 0.63 21.44 15.94
CA SER A 82 1.42 21.55 17.18
C SER A 82 2.71 22.33 16.95
N LEU A 83 2.93 23.31 17.81
CA LEU A 83 3.94 24.35 17.73
C LEU A 83 5.40 23.85 17.92
N LYS A 84 6.27 24.45 17.09
CA LYS A 84 7.72 24.75 17.24
C LYS A 84 8.79 23.72 16.83
N ASN A 85 9.49 24.15 15.77
CA ASN A 85 10.91 23.99 15.43
C ASN A 85 11.47 22.59 15.14
N ARG A 86 11.39 22.19 13.86
CA ARG A 86 12.48 21.50 13.15
C ARG A 86 12.34 21.77 11.65
N GLN A 87 13.47 22.15 11.05
CA GLN A 87 13.68 22.49 9.64
C GLN A 87 12.74 21.74 8.68
N SER A 88 12.03 22.52 7.86
CA SER A 88 11.14 22.05 6.82
C SER A 88 11.90 21.17 5.82
N LYS A 89 11.82 19.84 5.99
CA LYS A 89 12.08 18.91 4.91
C LYS A 89 10.96 19.09 3.89
N THR A 90 11.25 19.83 2.82
CA THR A 90 10.38 19.94 1.65
C THR A 90 9.91 18.54 1.26
N LYS A 91 8.59 18.27 1.32
CA LYS A 91 8.02 16.99 0.86
C LYS A 91 8.48 16.79 -0.58
N GLN A 92 9.44 15.89 -0.80
CA GLN A 92 9.90 15.56 -2.14
C GLN A 92 8.68 15.08 -2.93
N LYS A 93 8.34 15.80 -3.99
CA LYS A 93 7.31 15.40 -4.94
C LYS A 93 7.77 14.05 -5.49
N ILE A 94 7.05 12.98 -5.16
CA ILE A 94 7.43 11.62 -5.53
C ILE A 94 7.34 11.55 -7.06
N ASN A 95 8.47 11.73 -7.72
CA ASN A 95 8.60 11.54 -9.15
C ASN A 95 8.83 10.04 -9.37
N VAL A 96 7.74 9.30 -9.57
CA VAL A 96 7.82 7.87 -9.88
C VAL A 96 8.23 7.73 -11.35
N ALA A 97 9.24 6.94 -11.66
CA ALA A 97 9.60 6.68 -13.06
C ALA A 97 8.50 5.87 -13.76
N LYS A 98 8.24 6.13 -15.05
CA LYS A 98 7.17 5.48 -15.81
C LYS A 98 7.32 3.96 -15.83
N GLU A 99 8.56 3.50 -16.00
CA GLU A 99 8.96 2.10 -16.02
C GLU A 99 8.61 1.39 -14.72
N PHE A 100 8.81 2.06 -13.59
CA PHE A 100 8.45 1.55 -12.26
C PHE A 100 6.93 1.65 -12.00
N SER A 101 6.29 2.72 -12.47
CA SER A 101 4.83 2.86 -12.37
C SER A 101 4.08 1.78 -13.16
N ASN A 102 4.62 1.34 -14.29
CA ASN A 102 3.99 0.34 -15.16
C ASN A 102 3.97 -1.08 -14.58
N ILE A 103 4.79 -1.37 -13.57
CA ILE A 103 4.81 -2.69 -12.91
C ILE A 103 3.93 -2.75 -11.65
N ILE A 104 3.17 -1.69 -11.37
CA ILE A 104 2.23 -1.61 -10.24
C ILE A 104 0.81 -1.79 -10.78
N ASN A 105 0.07 -2.79 -10.29
CA ASN A 105 -1.25 -3.16 -10.83
C ASN A 105 -2.29 -3.27 -9.71
N TYR A 106 -2.73 -4.49 -9.36
CA TYR A 106 -3.80 -4.78 -8.39
C TYR A 106 -3.56 -4.35 -6.92
N VAL A 107 -2.43 -3.69 -6.63
CA VAL A 107 -2.00 -3.25 -5.29
C VAL A 107 -1.36 -1.87 -5.34
N GLU A 108 -2.04 -0.94 -6.00
CA GLU A 108 -1.62 0.46 -6.06
C GLU A 108 -1.82 1.13 -4.69
N SER A 109 -0.73 1.60 -4.08
CA SER A 109 -0.82 2.27 -2.78
C SER A 109 -1.21 3.74 -2.93
N ILE A 110 -2.29 4.14 -2.26
CA ILE A 110 -2.74 5.53 -2.19
C ILE A 110 -2.66 6.09 -0.76
N THR A 111 -2.75 7.41 -0.64
CA THR A 111 -2.85 8.08 0.66
C THR A 111 -4.28 7.93 1.19
N PHE A 112 -4.41 7.39 2.39
CA PHE A 112 -5.70 7.35 3.08
C PHE A 112 -6.13 8.75 3.53
N LYS A 113 -7.35 9.16 3.18
CA LYS A 113 -7.95 10.43 3.62
C LYS A 113 -9.03 10.18 4.68
N SER A 114 -10.12 9.51 4.31
CA SER A 114 -11.18 9.07 5.23
C SER A 114 -11.83 7.78 4.75
N LEU A 115 -12.62 7.13 5.62
CA LEU A 115 -13.42 5.96 5.25
C LEU A 115 -14.48 6.34 4.21
N ASP A 116 -15.17 7.47 4.39
CA ASP A 116 -16.23 7.93 3.49
C ASP A 116 -15.72 8.23 2.09
N GLU A 117 -14.60 8.97 1.97
CA GLU A 117 -14.03 9.30 0.66
C GLU A 117 -13.54 8.05 -0.05
N GLY A 118 -12.88 7.14 0.67
CA GLY A 118 -12.40 5.91 0.06
C GLY A 118 -13.54 4.98 -0.36
N LEU A 119 -14.61 4.83 0.43
CA LEU A 119 -15.79 4.06 0.02
C LEU A 119 -16.43 4.61 -1.26
N ALA A 120 -16.46 5.94 -1.41
CA ALA A 120 -17.02 6.63 -2.56
C ALA A 120 -16.14 6.59 -3.81
N THR A 121 -14.81 6.74 -3.67
CA THR A 121 -13.93 7.07 -4.80
C THR A 121 -12.81 6.07 -5.07
N GLN A 122 -12.42 5.27 -4.08
CA GLN A 122 -11.27 4.38 -4.23
C GLN A 122 -11.59 3.20 -5.14
N LYS A 123 -10.62 2.86 -5.99
CA LYS A 123 -10.72 1.74 -6.92
C LYS A 123 -10.36 0.43 -6.22
N TYR A 124 -10.97 -0.67 -6.62
CA TYR A 124 -10.81 -1.98 -5.96
C TYR A 124 -9.36 -2.50 -5.94
N PHE A 125 -8.54 -2.07 -6.91
CA PHE A 125 -7.13 -2.40 -7.04
C PHE A 125 -6.19 -1.47 -6.24
N GLN A 126 -6.75 -0.50 -5.53
CA GLN A 126 -6.00 0.41 -4.67
C GLN A 126 -6.04 -0.08 -3.22
N ASN A 127 -4.92 0.08 -2.53
CA ASN A 127 -4.76 -0.30 -1.14
C ASN A 127 -4.33 0.92 -0.31
N VAL A 128 -4.55 0.84 1.01
CA VAL A 128 -4.07 1.85 1.97
C VAL A 128 -3.22 1.22 3.07
N SER A 129 -2.46 2.06 3.78
CA SER A 129 -1.71 1.67 4.98
C SER A 129 -2.11 2.55 6.16
N LEU A 130 -2.56 1.94 7.24
CA LEU A 130 -2.98 2.62 8.47
C LEU A 130 -1.97 2.34 9.59
N GLY A 131 -1.43 3.40 10.19
CA GLY A 131 -0.62 3.27 11.40
C GLY A 131 -1.48 2.90 12.61
N GLU A 132 -0.89 2.21 13.60
CA GLU A 132 -1.56 1.70 14.81
C GLU A 132 -2.51 2.73 15.47
N LYS A 133 -2.07 3.99 15.63
CA LYS A 133 -2.90 5.05 16.24
C LYS A 133 -4.18 5.32 15.44
N LYS A 134 -4.08 5.41 14.11
CA LYS A 134 -5.23 5.72 13.24
C LYS A 134 -6.20 4.53 13.18
N LEU A 135 -5.66 3.31 13.11
CA LEU A 135 -6.46 2.08 13.18
C LEU A 135 -7.29 2.03 14.46
N LEU A 136 -6.66 2.26 15.62
CA LEU A 136 -7.34 2.25 16.91
C LEU A 136 -8.38 3.36 17.05
N GLN A 137 -8.09 4.54 16.47
CA GLN A 137 -9.06 5.62 16.41
C GLN A 137 -10.29 5.21 15.59
N LEU A 138 -10.10 4.78 14.35
CA LEU A 138 -11.20 4.37 13.46
C LEU A 138 -12.00 3.18 14.02
N GLY A 139 -11.34 2.22 14.66
CA GLY A 139 -12.02 1.10 15.31
C GLY A 139 -12.88 1.50 16.51
N ARG A 140 -12.55 2.60 17.20
CA ARG A 140 -13.40 3.15 18.28
C ARG A 140 -14.52 4.03 17.72
N ASP A 141 -14.19 4.89 16.77
CA ASP A 141 -15.09 5.95 16.32
C ASP A 141 -16.08 5.44 15.26
N GLU A 142 -15.64 4.56 14.34
CA GLU A 142 -16.41 4.12 13.17
C GLU A 142 -16.22 2.62 12.82
N PRO A 143 -16.39 1.67 13.77
CA PRO A 143 -16.02 0.26 13.59
C PRO A 143 -16.73 -0.42 12.40
N LYS A 144 -18.02 -0.13 12.20
CA LYS A 144 -18.81 -0.73 11.12
C LYS A 144 -18.32 -0.30 9.74
N LYS A 145 -18.02 1.00 9.57
CA LYS A 145 -17.47 1.52 8.31
C LYS A 145 -16.07 0.97 8.05
N LEU A 146 -15.25 0.79 9.09
CA LEU A 146 -13.93 0.20 8.94
C LEU A 146 -14.01 -1.25 8.42
N ILE A 147 -14.96 -2.05 8.94
CA ILE A 147 -15.24 -3.40 8.43
C ILE A 147 -15.69 -3.34 6.97
N GLU A 148 -16.67 -2.49 6.64
CA GLU A 148 -17.15 -2.32 5.26
C GLU A 148 -16.02 -1.94 4.30
N TYR A 149 -15.19 -0.98 4.71
CA TYR A 149 -14.03 -0.52 3.96
C TYR A 149 -13.02 -1.65 3.73
N SER A 150 -12.69 -2.42 4.77
CA SER A 150 -11.77 -3.55 4.68
C SER A 150 -12.30 -4.70 3.81
N ASN A 151 -13.62 -4.87 3.71
CA ASN A 151 -14.22 -5.88 2.83
C ASN A 151 -14.09 -5.51 1.35
N LYS A 152 -13.95 -4.21 1.04
CA LYS A 152 -13.83 -3.70 -0.33
C LYS A 152 -12.38 -3.50 -0.77
N PHE A 153 -11.48 -3.17 0.16
CA PHE A 153 -10.11 -2.79 -0.16
C PHE A 153 -9.08 -3.49 0.72
N LEU A 154 -7.88 -3.71 0.18
CA LEU A 154 -6.74 -4.19 0.97
C LEU A 154 -6.25 -3.09 1.93
N VAL A 155 -6.21 -3.44 3.22
CA VAL A 155 -5.73 -2.56 4.29
C VAL A 155 -4.49 -3.17 4.94
N ARG A 156 -3.38 -2.45 4.81
CA ARG A 156 -2.16 -2.75 5.56
C ARG A 156 -2.16 -2.01 6.88
N THR A 157 -1.77 -2.69 7.95
CA THR A 157 -1.58 -2.11 9.28
C THR A 157 -0.13 -2.28 9.73
N TYR A 158 0.40 -1.28 10.44
CA TYR A 158 1.79 -1.29 10.87
C TYR A 158 1.97 -0.60 12.23
N PRO A 159 2.95 -1.04 13.04
CA PRO A 159 3.20 -0.50 14.36
C PRO A 159 3.63 0.96 14.32
N LYS A 160 3.46 1.63 15.47
CA LYS A 160 4.00 2.96 15.68
C LYS A 160 5.54 2.93 15.63
N GLY A 161 6.14 3.90 14.94
CA GLY A 161 7.60 4.02 14.80
C GLY A 161 8.38 4.28 16.11
N SER A 162 7.69 4.50 17.24
CA SER A 162 8.33 4.56 18.55
C SER A 162 8.79 3.20 19.08
N ARG A 163 8.40 2.10 18.42
CA ARG A 163 8.84 0.74 18.72
C ARG A 163 10.22 0.48 18.11
N ILE A 164 11.24 1.08 18.71
CA ILE A 164 12.65 0.95 18.30
C ILE A 164 13.27 -0.39 18.72
N ASP A 165 12.57 -1.14 19.57
CA ASP A 165 12.94 -2.46 20.10
C ASP A 165 12.44 -3.61 19.22
N SER A 166 11.97 -3.31 17.99
CA SER A 166 11.27 -4.26 17.12
C SER A 166 10.06 -4.94 17.79
N SER A 167 9.47 -4.33 18.84
CA SER A 167 8.29 -4.92 19.48
C SER A 167 7.11 -4.99 18.51
N ASN A 168 6.45 -6.14 18.51
CA ASN A 168 5.29 -6.37 17.66
C ASN A 168 4.01 -5.85 18.32
N TYR A 169 3.20 -5.13 17.55
CA TYR A 169 1.84 -4.83 17.97
C TYR A 169 0.96 -6.06 17.77
N ASN A 170 -0.05 -6.23 18.62
CA ASN A 170 -0.99 -7.34 18.51
C ASN A 170 -1.78 -7.23 17.18
N PRO A 171 -1.61 -8.18 16.23
CA PRO A 171 -2.25 -8.11 14.91
C PRO A 171 -3.78 -8.23 14.99
N THR A 172 -4.30 -8.83 16.06
CA THR A 172 -5.74 -8.96 16.34
C THR A 172 -6.44 -7.60 16.30
N LYS A 173 -5.76 -6.52 16.68
CA LYS A 173 -6.29 -5.15 16.62
C LYS A 173 -6.72 -4.73 15.21
N GLY A 174 -6.11 -5.28 14.16
CA GLY A 174 -6.51 -5.07 12.76
C GLY A 174 -7.45 -6.16 12.25
N TRP A 175 -7.20 -7.42 12.62
CA TRP A 175 -7.98 -8.56 12.13
C TRP A 175 -9.45 -8.53 12.51
N VAL A 176 -9.79 -8.03 13.70
CA VAL A 176 -11.19 -7.88 14.13
C VAL A 176 -11.99 -6.92 13.25
N TYR A 177 -11.31 -6.07 12.47
CA TYR A 177 -11.92 -5.16 11.51
C TYR A 177 -11.60 -5.53 10.06
N GLY A 178 -11.21 -6.78 9.78
CA GLY A 178 -10.96 -7.28 8.41
C GLY A 178 -9.67 -6.78 7.75
N CYS A 179 -8.77 -6.09 8.47
CA CYS A 179 -7.50 -5.65 7.88
C CYS A 179 -6.59 -6.83 7.58
N GLN A 180 -6.22 -7.01 6.31
CA GLN A 180 -5.62 -8.25 5.80
C GLN A 180 -4.10 -8.30 5.98
N ILE A 181 -3.40 -7.16 5.87
CA ILE A 181 -1.94 -7.11 5.82
C ILE A 181 -1.39 -6.52 7.12
N GLY A 182 -1.18 -7.34 8.14
CA GLY A 182 -0.50 -6.93 9.37
C GLY A 182 1.02 -7.01 9.22
N THR A 183 1.75 -5.90 9.38
CA THR A 183 3.22 -5.91 9.34
C THR A 183 3.79 -5.93 10.75
N THR A 184 4.50 -7.00 11.09
CA THR A 184 5.31 -7.11 12.30
C THR A 184 6.71 -6.55 12.03
N ILE A 185 7.32 -5.89 13.03
CA ILE A 185 8.74 -5.54 12.98
C ILE A 185 9.51 -6.79 13.44
N ARG A 186 10.56 -7.17 12.71
CA ARG A 186 11.52 -8.20 13.16
C ARG A 186 12.72 -7.55 13.84
#